data_AF-A0A8C9XCK2-F1
#
_entry.id   AF-A0A8C9XCK2-F1
#
_cell.length_a   1.000
_cell.length_b   1.000
_cell.length_c   1.000
_cell.angle_alpha   90.00
_cell.angle_beta   90.00
_cell.angle_gamma   90.00
#
_symmetry.space_group_name_H-M   'P 1'
#
loop_
_entity.id
_entity.type
_entity.pdbx_description
1 polymer ?
#
loop_
_entity_poly.entity_id
_entity_poly.type
_entity_poly.pdbx_seq_one_letter_code
_entity_poly.pdbx_strand_id
1 'polypeptide(L)'
;MDKTVTMAMNTSSKYDNMPYKVLIHSGSPTLYKLTPKKEKIGPLTRMTLGEKNPNKENKTILLVGETGTGKSTLINTLVNYAMGVEWEDDVWFQIVEEEKRRQSETQTSDVIVYQIFGFEDITLPYSLTIIDTPGYGDTRGIEHDMNIMERLFDLFRSEDGVHEINAVGLVLTGNVNRLSDRQRYIFDSVISLFGKDMEKNIVALITHSDGRTPKNALEALEDAKIKCASNEKNQPVHFLFNNCQHEDRTEDMRALKYANEITTEEMSQFRNFLVKTEPQRLETTVNVLNERIRLTACINNLQERIELIDLKQTEIQQTQDGLKKYEREMKNNEKFTIDVDVPYKDKEPIDGGMWNLVFYQAATCCTVCEENCHYPGCTLAWKPEDCEVMKDGRCTSCTGKCPVSDHVKEKWKYVNKTKTVKQTLEDVKAKYEKNKEETGKQGSLLETLQKEKETLEADKTALLYEAYQHVVKLEEIALNVVSLSTYVHLDFLIEEMEKKHDTEKVTI
;
A
#
# COMPACT_ATOMS: atom_id res chain seq x y z
N MET A 1 41.16 -21.36 -49.54
CA MET A 1 40.98 -22.46 -48.58
C MET A 1 40.02 -21.95 -47.52
N ASP A 2 38.73 -22.03 -47.82
CA ASP A 2 37.66 -21.74 -46.87
C ASP A 2 37.61 -22.84 -45.83
N LYS A 3 37.86 -22.48 -44.58
CA LYS A 3 37.52 -23.34 -43.44
C LYS A 3 36.17 -22.86 -42.92
N THR A 4 35.11 -23.38 -43.52
CA THR A 4 33.77 -23.37 -42.95
C THR A 4 33.85 -24.20 -41.66
N VAL A 5 33.97 -23.53 -40.52
CA VAL A 5 33.78 -24.18 -39.21
C VAL A 5 32.28 -24.34 -39.05
N THR A 6 31.76 -25.50 -39.44
CA THR A 6 30.44 -25.97 -38.99
C THR A 6 30.49 -26.12 -37.48
N MET A 7 29.94 -25.14 -36.75
CA MET A 7 29.53 -25.33 -35.36
C MET A 7 28.43 -26.39 -35.37
N ALA A 8 28.75 -27.57 -34.85
CA ALA A 8 27.73 -28.57 -34.56
C ALA A 8 26.79 -28.00 -33.48
N MET A 9 25.53 -27.77 -33.84
CA MET A 9 24.45 -27.46 -32.90
C MET A 9 24.25 -28.66 -31.99
N ASN A 10 24.93 -28.67 -30.85
CA ASN A 10 24.69 -29.62 -29.79
C ASN A 10 23.42 -29.18 -29.05
N THR A 11 22.24 -29.51 -29.60
CA THR A 11 20.98 -29.31 -28.90
C THR A 11 20.96 -30.29 -27.72
N SER A 12 21.09 -29.75 -26.51
CA SER A 12 21.06 -30.53 -25.28
C SER A 12 19.69 -31.23 -25.15
N SER A 13 19.67 -32.57 -25.28
CA SER A 13 18.46 -33.40 -25.10
C SER A 13 17.78 -33.28 -23.73
N LYS A 14 18.43 -32.57 -22.80
CA LYS A 14 18.01 -32.28 -21.42
C LYS A 14 16.61 -31.67 -21.32
N TYR A 15 16.18 -30.91 -22.34
CA TYR A 15 14.92 -30.16 -22.30
C TYR A 15 13.86 -30.63 -23.31
N ASP A 16 14.10 -31.69 -24.08
CA ASP A 16 13.22 -32.09 -25.19
C ASP A 16 11.85 -32.59 -24.74
N ASN A 17 11.79 -33.23 -23.57
CA ASN A 17 10.56 -33.80 -23.02
C ASN A 17 9.73 -32.80 -22.20
N MET A 18 10.06 -31.50 -22.21
CA MET A 18 9.32 -30.49 -21.46
C MET A 18 8.02 -30.12 -22.19
N PRO A 19 6.82 -30.42 -21.64
CA PRO A 19 5.57 -30.34 -22.40
C PRO A 19 4.99 -28.93 -22.54
N TYR A 20 5.60 -27.92 -21.90
CA TYR A 20 5.07 -26.56 -21.79
C TYR A 20 6.06 -25.51 -22.35
N LYS A 21 6.71 -25.80 -23.48
CA LYS A 21 7.58 -24.86 -24.21
C LYS A 21 7.16 -24.70 -25.67
N VAL A 22 7.28 -23.49 -26.20
CA VAL A 22 7.03 -23.15 -27.62
C VAL A 22 8.26 -22.45 -28.18
N LEU A 23 8.77 -22.91 -29.31
CA LEU A 23 9.93 -22.29 -29.97
C LEU A 23 9.58 -20.86 -30.44
N ILE A 24 10.38 -19.87 -30.03
CA ILE A 24 10.28 -18.48 -30.48
C ILE A 24 11.28 -18.24 -31.61
N HIS A 25 12.54 -18.63 -31.40
CA HIS A 25 13.65 -18.34 -32.31
C HIS A 25 14.72 -19.44 -32.24
N SER A 26 15.20 -19.91 -33.39
CA SER A 26 16.18 -21.01 -33.51
C SER A 26 17.64 -20.53 -33.64
N GLY A 27 17.99 -19.44 -32.93
CA GLY A 27 19.34 -18.87 -32.91
C GLY A 27 20.25 -19.51 -31.86
N SER A 28 21.36 -18.85 -31.56
CA SER A 28 22.25 -19.19 -30.45
C SER A 28 22.18 -18.07 -29.41
N PRO A 29 21.47 -18.22 -28.28
CA PRO A 29 20.76 -19.43 -27.87
C PRO A 29 19.41 -19.60 -28.57
N THR A 30 18.90 -20.83 -28.55
CA THR A 30 17.54 -21.13 -28.99
C THR A 30 16.55 -20.63 -27.95
N LEU A 31 15.63 -19.75 -28.34
CA LEU A 31 14.67 -19.11 -27.46
C LEU A 31 13.35 -19.88 -27.43
N TYR A 32 12.88 -20.22 -26.23
CA TYR A 32 11.60 -20.87 -26.00
C TYR A 32 10.71 -20.04 -25.08
N LYS A 33 9.42 -19.94 -25.41
CA LYS A 33 8.39 -19.40 -24.51
C LYS A 33 7.84 -20.52 -23.64
N LEU A 34 7.83 -20.34 -22.34
CA LEU A 34 7.16 -21.25 -21.40
C LEU A 34 5.66 -20.94 -21.36
N THR A 35 4.83 -21.99 -21.25
CA THR A 35 3.37 -21.87 -21.14
C THR A 35 2.90 -22.35 -19.76
N PRO A 36 3.04 -21.54 -18.71
CA PRO A 36 2.56 -21.88 -17.38
C PRO A 36 1.02 -21.90 -17.32
N LYS A 37 0.47 -22.66 -16.36
CA LYS A 37 -0.96 -22.67 -16.07
C LYS A 37 -1.36 -21.33 -15.46
N LYS A 38 -2.32 -20.65 -16.09
CA LYS A 38 -2.85 -19.36 -15.63
C LYS A 38 -4.08 -19.56 -14.76
N GLU A 39 -4.04 -19.04 -13.54
CA GLU A 39 -5.13 -19.06 -12.56
C GLU A 39 -5.38 -17.65 -12.01
N LYS A 40 -6.58 -17.43 -11.46
CA LYS A 40 -6.95 -16.20 -10.75
C LYS A 40 -7.02 -16.48 -9.26
N ILE A 41 -6.40 -15.62 -8.44
CA ILE A 41 -6.54 -15.63 -6.97
C ILE A 41 -7.01 -14.25 -6.56
N GLY A 42 -8.29 -14.14 -6.24
CA GLY A 42 -8.96 -12.86 -6.09
C GLY A 42 -8.71 -11.98 -7.34
N PRO A 43 -8.21 -10.74 -7.19
CA PRO A 43 -7.93 -9.86 -8.32
C PRO A 43 -6.66 -10.22 -9.11
N LEU A 44 -5.79 -11.07 -8.55
CA LEU A 44 -4.43 -11.31 -9.03
C LEU A 44 -4.35 -12.46 -10.04
N THR A 45 -3.25 -12.49 -10.78
CA THR A 45 -2.94 -13.58 -11.70
C THR A 45 -1.82 -14.45 -11.13
N ARG A 46 -2.02 -15.77 -11.12
CA ARG A 46 -0.98 -16.75 -10.81
C ARG A 46 -0.62 -17.55 -12.05
N MET A 47 0.67 -17.74 -12.24
CA MET A 47 1.27 -18.42 -13.38
C MET A 47 2.13 -19.56 -12.85
N THR A 48 1.66 -20.80 -12.97
CA THR A 48 2.31 -21.97 -12.37
C THR A 48 2.99 -22.83 -13.43
N LEU A 49 4.30 -23.08 -13.23
CA LEU A 49 5.13 -23.97 -14.02
C LEU A 49 5.43 -25.24 -13.20
N GLY A 50 5.14 -26.41 -13.77
CA GLY A 50 5.34 -27.70 -13.07
C GLY A 50 4.30 -27.99 -11.99
N GLU A 51 4.60 -28.97 -11.14
CA GLU A 51 3.72 -29.46 -10.07
C GLU A 51 4.36 -29.28 -8.69
N LYS A 52 3.62 -28.73 -7.74
CA LYS A 52 4.11 -28.45 -6.39
C LYS A 52 4.41 -29.75 -5.63
N ASN A 53 5.64 -29.91 -5.14
CA ASN A 53 5.98 -30.95 -4.19
C ASN A 53 5.75 -30.46 -2.75
N PRO A 54 4.78 -31.00 -1.99
CA PRO A 54 4.48 -30.53 -0.63
C PRO A 54 5.61 -30.79 0.37
N ASN A 55 6.56 -31.68 0.06
CA ASN A 55 7.70 -32.00 0.92
C ASN A 55 8.90 -31.07 0.69
N LYS A 56 8.83 -30.17 -0.30
CA LYS A 56 9.87 -29.20 -0.59
C LYS A 56 9.50 -27.85 -0.02
N GLU A 57 10.48 -27.18 0.58
CA GLU A 57 10.33 -25.78 0.96
C GLU A 57 10.04 -24.92 -0.26
N ASN A 58 9.33 -23.81 -0.07
CA ASN A 58 9.09 -22.82 -1.10
C ASN A 58 9.67 -21.48 -0.63
N LYS A 59 10.52 -20.87 -1.44
CA LYS A 59 11.05 -19.53 -1.18
C LYS A 59 10.30 -18.50 -2.02
N THR A 60 9.82 -17.44 -1.38
CA THR A 60 9.07 -16.37 -2.04
C THR A 60 9.90 -15.10 -2.14
N ILE A 61 9.96 -14.51 -3.33
CA ILE A 61 10.67 -13.26 -3.62
C ILE A 61 9.66 -12.24 -4.16
N LEU A 62 9.63 -11.04 -3.59
CA LEU A 62 8.91 -9.90 -4.15
C LEU A 62 9.87 -9.00 -4.91
N LEU A 63 9.59 -8.68 -6.17
CA LEU A 63 10.42 -7.80 -7.00
C LEU A 63 9.77 -6.43 -7.16
N VAL A 64 10.49 -5.37 -6.79
CA VAL A 64 9.98 -3.99 -6.78
C VAL A 64 10.98 -3.09 -7.48
N GLY A 65 10.51 -2.25 -8.40
CA GLY A 65 11.36 -1.29 -9.10
C GLY A 65 10.61 -0.58 -10.21
N GLU A 66 11.25 0.47 -10.74
CA GLU A 66 10.70 1.27 -11.85
C GLU A 66 10.49 0.43 -13.13
N THR A 67 9.64 0.91 -14.04
CA THR A 67 9.57 0.36 -15.40
C THR A 67 10.93 0.42 -16.07
N GLY A 68 11.34 -0.64 -16.77
CA GLY A 68 12.58 -0.66 -17.54
C GLY A 68 13.85 -0.96 -16.74
N THR A 69 13.75 -1.23 -15.43
CA THR A 69 14.90 -1.69 -14.62
C THR A 69 15.23 -3.17 -14.83
N GLY A 70 14.59 -3.87 -15.77
CA GLY A 70 14.93 -5.26 -16.09
C GLY A 70 14.30 -6.32 -15.18
N LYS A 71 13.20 -6.02 -14.46
CA LYS A 71 12.48 -7.01 -13.63
C LYS A 71 12.07 -8.26 -14.40
N SER A 72 11.41 -8.11 -15.56
CA SER A 72 10.97 -9.23 -16.39
C SER A 72 12.13 -10.11 -16.83
N THR A 73 13.24 -9.49 -17.25
CA THR A 73 14.45 -10.21 -17.65
C THR A 73 15.09 -10.92 -16.45
N LEU A 74 15.09 -10.30 -15.26
CA LEU A 74 15.55 -10.94 -14.03
C LEU A 74 14.68 -12.15 -13.64
N ILE A 75 13.36 -12.08 -13.83
CA ILE A 75 12.46 -13.24 -13.64
C ILE A 75 12.86 -14.37 -14.58
N ASN A 76 13.05 -14.07 -15.87
CA ASN A 76 13.53 -15.06 -16.84
C ASN A 76 14.88 -15.67 -16.40
N THR A 77 15.84 -14.86 -15.95
CA THR A 77 17.12 -15.36 -15.41
C THR A 77 16.94 -16.28 -14.21
N LEU A 78 16.08 -15.92 -13.24
CA LEU A 78 15.79 -16.74 -12.07
C LEU A 78 15.17 -18.09 -12.47
N VAL A 79 14.24 -18.09 -13.43
CA VAL A 79 13.63 -19.33 -13.94
C VAL A 79 14.65 -20.22 -14.64
N ASN A 80 15.48 -19.67 -15.53
CA ASN A 80 16.52 -20.44 -16.21
C ASN A 80 17.54 -21.01 -15.22
N TYR A 81 17.93 -20.22 -14.21
CA TYR A 81 18.80 -20.70 -13.13
C TYR A 81 18.15 -21.84 -12.35
N ALA A 82 16.87 -21.73 -11.96
CA ALA A 82 16.12 -22.79 -11.27
C ALA A 82 16.03 -24.08 -12.11
N MET A 83 15.83 -23.95 -13.42
CA MET A 83 15.81 -25.06 -14.38
C MET A 83 17.20 -25.65 -14.69
N GLY A 84 18.26 -25.09 -14.09
CA GLY A 84 19.65 -25.51 -14.29
C GLY A 84 20.16 -25.34 -15.71
N VAL A 85 19.70 -24.30 -16.41
CA VAL A 85 20.20 -23.95 -17.75
C VAL A 85 21.64 -23.48 -17.64
N GLU A 86 22.54 -24.13 -18.35
CA GLU A 86 23.95 -23.76 -18.42
C GLU A 86 24.25 -23.03 -19.73
N TRP A 87 25.38 -22.31 -19.77
CA TRP A 87 25.81 -21.60 -20.97
C TRP A 87 25.91 -22.55 -22.18
N GLU A 88 26.49 -23.73 -21.95
CA GLU A 88 26.74 -24.77 -22.94
C GLU A 88 25.45 -25.42 -23.50
N ASP A 89 24.31 -25.31 -22.80
CA ASP A 89 23.04 -25.86 -23.27
C ASP A 89 22.52 -25.10 -24.52
N ASP A 90 22.99 -23.88 -24.75
CA ASP A 90 22.62 -23.00 -25.88
C ASP A 90 21.11 -22.79 -26.07
N VAL A 91 20.39 -22.74 -24.94
CA VAL A 91 18.95 -22.47 -24.88
C VAL A 91 18.64 -21.36 -23.88
N TRP A 92 17.51 -20.69 -24.08
CA TRP A 92 16.97 -19.72 -23.13
C TRP A 92 15.45 -19.81 -23.07
N PHE A 93 14.90 -19.81 -21.86
CA PHE A 93 13.46 -19.87 -21.64
C PHE A 93 12.91 -18.51 -21.20
N GLN A 94 11.81 -18.08 -21.80
CA GLN A 94 11.06 -16.88 -21.43
C GLN A 94 9.72 -17.27 -20.84
N ILE A 95 9.50 -16.96 -19.55
CA ILE A 95 8.19 -17.07 -18.90
C ILE A 95 7.44 -15.74 -18.94
N VAL A 96 8.18 -14.63 -18.93
CA VAL A 96 7.67 -13.28 -19.15
C VAL A 96 8.09 -12.82 -20.54
N GLU A 97 7.16 -12.34 -21.35
CA GLU A 97 7.48 -11.82 -22.68
C GLU A 97 8.31 -10.53 -22.56
N GLU A 98 9.46 -10.53 -23.22
CA GLU A 98 10.29 -9.33 -23.41
C GLU A 98 9.85 -8.67 -24.73
N GLU A 99 9.03 -7.63 -24.64
CA GLU A 99 8.44 -7.02 -25.82
C GLU A 99 9.49 -6.31 -26.69
N LYS A 100 9.69 -6.79 -27.91
CA LYS A 100 10.41 -6.09 -28.99
C LYS A 100 9.56 -5.04 -29.71
N ARG A 101 8.57 -4.40 -29.07
CA ARG A 101 7.68 -3.42 -29.72
C ARG A 101 7.57 -2.15 -28.89
N ARG A 102 7.28 -1.04 -29.57
CA ARG A 102 7.30 0.36 -29.10
C ARG A 102 6.87 0.47 -27.63
N GLN A 103 7.60 1.29 -26.87
CA GLN A 103 7.48 1.59 -25.42
C GLN A 103 6.07 1.99 -24.89
N SER A 104 5.00 1.81 -25.65
CA SER A 104 3.66 2.33 -25.38
C SER A 104 2.60 1.26 -25.11
N GLU A 105 2.82 -0.02 -25.36
CA GLU A 105 1.75 -1.03 -25.27
C GLU A 105 2.26 -2.31 -24.61
N THR A 106 1.73 -2.58 -23.40
CA THR A 106 1.85 -3.78 -22.54
C THR A 106 3.03 -3.93 -21.54
N GLN A 107 3.18 -2.92 -20.67
CA GLN A 107 3.75 -3.13 -19.32
C GLN A 107 2.89 -4.11 -18.50
N THR A 108 3.49 -4.87 -17.56
CA THR A 108 2.74 -5.67 -16.57
C THR A 108 1.66 -4.78 -15.94
N SER A 109 0.39 -5.04 -16.26
CA SER A 109 -0.72 -4.16 -15.88
C SER A 109 -1.19 -4.40 -14.44
N ASP A 110 -0.64 -5.44 -13.81
CA ASP A 110 -1.14 -6.01 -12.58
C ASP A 110 -0.03 -6.79 -11.85
N VAL A 111 -0.19 -7.07 -10.56
CA VAL A 111 0.72 -7.94 -9.80
C VAL A 111 0.52 -9.39 -10.26
N ILE A 112 1.61 -10.08 -10.58
CA ILE A 112 1.60 -11.48 -11.06
C ILE A 112 2.45 -12.34 -10.15
N VAL A 113 1.91 -13.49 -9.74
CA VAL A 113 2.62 -14.49 -8.94
C VAL A 113 3.07 -15.62 -9.83
N TYR A 114 4.38 -15.73 -10.07
CA TYR A 114 4.99 -16.86 -10.78
C TYR A 114 5.38 -17.94 -9.79
N GLN A 115 4.92 -19.17 -10.02
CA GLN A 115 5.26 -20.34 -9.22
C GLN A 115 6.04 -21.33 -10.08
N ILE A 116 7.25 -21.65 -9.65
CA ILE A 116 8.20 -22.49 -10.37
C ILE A 116 8.45 -23.75 -9.54
N PHE A 117 7.86 -24.86 -9.97
CA PHE A 117 7.87 -26.14 -9.27
C PHE A 117 8.45 -27.26 -10.14
N GLY A 118 8.92 -28.33 -9.51
CA GLY A 118 9.43 -29.52 -10.19
C GLY A 118 10.87 -29.38 -10.69
N PHE A 119 11.57 -28.32 -10.26
CA PHE A 119 12.99 -28.07 -10.54
C PHE A 119 13.83 -28.07 -9.26
N GLU A 120 13.27 -28.56 -8.16
CA GLU A 120 13.98 -28.68 -6.90
C GLU A 120 15.14 -29.69 -7.03
N ASP A 121 16.22 -29.43 -6.31
CA ASP A 121 17.47 -30.20 -6.29
C ASP A 121 18.27 -30.22 -7.62
N ILE A 122 17.88 -29.43 -8.63
CA ILE A 122 18.72 -29.19 -9.82
C ILE A 122 19.79 -28.16 -9.46
N THR A 123 19.37 -26.92 -9.25
CA THR A 123 20.23 -25.83 -8.74
C THR A 123 19.73 -25.33 -7.39
N LEU A 124 18.42 -25.21 -7.22
CA LEU A 124 17.78 -24.73 -5.99
C LEU A 124 17.29 -25.90 -5.14
N PRO A 125 17.55 -25.92 -3.81
CA PRO A 125 17.06 -26.99 -2.93
C PRO A 125 15.57 -26.83 -2.55
N TYR A 126 14.87 -25.86 -3.16
CA TYR A 126 13.52 -25.42 -2.83
C TYR A 126 12.75 -25.04 -4.10
N SER A 127 11.42 -25.03 -4.00
CA SER A 127 10.51 -24.41 -4.96
C SER A 127 10.63 -22.88 -4.93
N LEU A 128 10.37 -22.21 -6.05
CA LEU A 128 10.50 -20.76 -6.14
C LEU A 128 9.15 -20.11 -6.45
N THR A 129 8.77 -19.12 -5.67
CA THR A 129 7.66 -18.21 -5.95
C THR A 129 8.19 -16.79 -6.15
N ILE A 130 7.80 -16.13 -7.24
CA ILE A 130 8.21 -14.76 -7.54
C ILE A 130 6.96 -13.89 -7.69
N ILE A 131 6.86 -12.84 -6.90
CA ILE A 131 5.81 -11.83 -7.01
C ILE A 131 6.38 -10.68 -7.83
N ASP A 132 5.89 -10.54 -9.06
CA ASP A 132 6.22 -9.44 -9.96
C ASP A 132 5.24 -8.30 -9.74
N THR A 133 5.75 -7.12 -9.42
CA THR A 133 4.96 -5.89 -9.40
C THR A 133 5.07 -5.17 -10.74
N PRO A 134 4.01 -4.49 -11.21
CA PRO A 134 4.13 -3.52 -12.29
C PRO A 134 5.29 -2.55 -12.06
N GLY A 135 5.75 -1.89 -13.14
CA GLY A 135 6.61 -0.73 -12.99
C GLY A 135 5.92 0.32 -12.14
N TYR A 136 6.33 0.41 -10.88
CA TYR A 136 5.73 1.29 -9.88
C TYR A 136 6.09 2.74 -10.24
N GLY A 137 5.20 3.70 -9.97
CA GLY A 137 5.40 5.11 -10.33
C GLY A 137 5.34 5.43 -11.82
N ASP A 138 4.80 4.55 -12.67
CA ASP A 138 4.62 4.76 -14.11
C ASP A 138 3.75 5.99 -14.44
N THR A 139 3.69 6.41 -15.70
CA THR A 139 2.96 7.61 -16.16
C THR A 139 1.46 7.62 -15.83
N ARG A 140 0.96 6.51 -15.29
CA ARG A 140 -0.41 6.28 -14.79
C ARG A 140 -0.71 6.94 -13.45
N GLY A 141 0.31 7.38 -12.70
CA GLY A 141 0.15 8.23 -11.51
C GLY A 141 -0.17 7.50 -10.19
N ILE A 142 -0.33 8.29 -9.12
CA ILE A 142 -0.44 7.85 -7.72
C ILE A 142 -1.62 6.90 -7.47
N GLU A 143 -2.76 7.10 -8.15
CA GLU A 143 -3.93 6.23 -8.01
C GLU A 143 -3.63 4.80 -8.46
N HIS A 144 -2.80 4.62 -9.50
CA HIS A 144 -2.40 3.29 -9.96
C HIS A 144 -1.51 2.59 -8.92
N ASP A 145 -0.61 3.34 -8.30
CA ASP A 145 0.28 2.83 -7.25
C ASP A 145 -0.52 2.42 -5.99
N MET A 146 -1.55 3.19 -5.61
CA MET A 146 -2.48 2.79 -4.54
C MET A 146 -3.17 1.46 -4.85
N ASN A 147 -3.62 1.26 -6.10
CA ASN A 147 -4.21 -0.02 -6.51
C ASN A 147 -3.21 -1.19 -6.42
N ILE A 148 -1.93 -0.97 -6.73
CA ILE A 148 -0.89 -2.01 -6.58
C ILE A 148 -0.71 -2.38 -5.11
N MET A 149 -0.72 -1.39 -4.21
CA MET A 149 -0.61 -1.60 -2.77
C MET A 149 -1.79 -2.38 -2.21
N GLU A 150 -3.02 -2.04 -2.63
CA GLU A 150 -4.23 -2.80 -2.27
C GLU A 150 -4.14 -4.26 -2.76
N ARG A 151 -3.67 -4.48 -3.99
CA ARG A 151 -3.46 -5.82 -4.55
C ARG A 151 -2.42 -6.64 -3.78
N LEU A 152 -1.31 -6.01 -3.37
CA LEU A 152 -0.31 -6.67 -2.52
C LEU A 152 -0.88 -6.99 -1.15
N PHE A 153 -1.65 -6.07 -0.57
CA PHE A 153 -2.33 -6.31 0.70
C PHE A 153 -3.31 -7.49 0.61
N ASP A 154 -4.09 -7.57 -0.47
CA ASP A 154 -4.97 -8.70 -0.76
C ASP A 154 -4.20 -10.02 -0.88
N LEU A 155 -3.05 -10.00 -1.55
CA LEU A 155 -2.19 -11.18 -1.66
C LEU A 155 -1.74 -11.69 -0.30
N PHE A 156 -1.42 -10.77 0.62
CA PHE A 156 -0.84 -11.11 1.92
C PHE A 156 -1.86 -11.57 2.96
N ARG A 157 -3.13 -11.22 2.78
CA ARG A 157 -4.21 -11.61 3.72
C ARG A 157 -5.09 -12.76 3.25
N SER A 158 -5.11 -13.02 1.94
CA SER A 158 -5.94 -14.09 1.36
C SER A 158 -5.49 -15.47 1.86
N GLU A 159 -6.43 -16.35 2.20
CA GLU A 159 -6.13 -17.74 2.63
C GLU A 159 -5.28 -18.48 1.59
N ASP A 160 -5.63 -18.36 0.32
CA ASP A 160 -4.89 -18.92 -0.82
C ASP A 160 -3.71 -18.04 -1.28
N GLY A 161 -3.40 -16.99 -0.53
CA GLY A 161 -2.40 -15.96 -0.82
C GLY A 161 -0.96 -16.36 -0.49
N VAL A 162 -0.14 -15.35 -0.21
CA VAL A 162 1.25 -15.51 0.22
C VAL A 162 1.36 -15.10 1.68
N HIS A 163 1.82 -16.01 2.53
CA HIS A 163 1.91 -15.78 3.98
C HIS A 163 3.34 -15.55 4.48
N GLU A 164 4.34 -15.81 3.62
CA GLU A 164 5.75 -15.73 3.94
C GLU A 164 6.55 -15.17 2.76
N ILE A 165 7.50 -14.28 3.07
CA ILE A 165 8.45 -13.71 2.10
C ILE A 165 9.88 -13.98 2.58
N ASN A 166 10.73 -14.47 1.68
CA ASN A 166 12.14 -14.73 1.95
C ASN A 166 13.02 -13.56 1.52
N ALA A 167 12.64 -12.84 0.46
CA ALA A 167 13.34 -11.65 0.04
C ALA A 167 12.40 -10.62 -0.61
N VAL A 168 12.68 -9.34 -0.37
CA VAL A 168 12.15 -8.23 -1.15
C VAL A 168 13.32 -7.64 -1.94
N GLY A 169 13.29 -7.81 -3.26
CA GLY A 169 14.31 -7.31 -4.17
C GLY A 169 13.99 -5.92 -4.69
N LEU A 170 14.77 -4.92 -4.28
CA LEU A 170 14.76 -3.58 -4.85
C LEU A 170 15.58 -3.59 -6.14
N VAL A 171 14.90 -3.54 -7.28
CA VAL A 171 15.51 -3.69 -8.62
C VAL A 171 15.94 -2.34 -9.18
N LEU A 172 17.24 -2.18 -9.35
CA LEU A 172 17.91 -0.95 -9.82
C LEU A 172 18.88 -1.28 -10.95
N THR A 173 19.17 -0.33 -11.84
CA THR A 173 20.21 -0.53 -12.85
C THR A 173 21.59 -0.12 -12.30
N GLY A 174 22.66 -0.76 -12.78
CA GLY A 174 24.04 -0.47 -12.36
C GLY A 174 24.53 0.95 -12.65
N ASN A 175 23.84 1.67 -13.55
CA ASN A 175 24.18 3.04 -13.95
C ASN A 175 23.43 4.12 -13.13
N VAL A 176 22.68 3.73 -12.09
CA VAL A 176 22.01 4.69 -11.21
C VAL A 176 23.05 5.44 -10.39
N ASN A 177 23.11 6.76 -10.57
CA ASN A 177 24.00 7.64 -9.79
C ASN A 177 23.33 8.23 -8.55
N ARG A 178 22.01 8.41 -8.60
CA ARG A 178 21.14 8.92 -7.54
C ARG A 178 19.75 8.35 -7.76
N LEU A 179 19.01 8.09 -6.69
CA LEU A 179 17.59 7.78 -6.83
C LEU A 179 16.85 9.04 -7.30
N SER A 180 16.07 8.90 -8.37
CA SER A 180 15.11 9.95 -8.74
C SER A 180 14.03 10.07 -7.66
N ASP A 181 13.31 11.19 -7.61
CA ASP A 181 12.17 11.35 -6.70
C ASP A 181 11.14 10.22 -6.89
N ARG A 182 10.97 9.77 -8.14
CA ARG A 182 10.14 8.62 -8.50
C ARG A 182 10.67 7.32 -7.89
N GLN A 183 11.96 7.02 -8.01
CA GLN A 183 12.55 5.81 -7.44
C GLN A 183 12.49 5.79 -5.91
N ARG A 184 12.77 6.93 -5.27
CA ARG A 184 12.62 7.08 -3.82
C ARG A 184 11.18 6.81 -3.41
N TYR A 185 10.21 7.41 -4.11
CA TYR A 185 8.79 7.18 -3.87
C TYR A 185 8.38 5.71 -3.99
N ILE A 186 8.86 5.00 -5.02
CA ILE A 186 8.56 3.57 -5.24
C ILE A 186 9.03 2.74 -4.03
N PHE A 187 10.29 2.93 -3.62
CA PHE A 187 10.85 2.15 -2.52
C PHE A 187 10.23 2.53 -1.19
N ASP A 188 10.03 3.82 -0.91
CA ASP A 188 9.35 4.25 0.31
C ASP A 188 7.94 3.68 0.40
N SER A 189 7.18 3.71 -0.71
CA SER A 189 5.82 3.17 -0.74
C SER A 189 5.80 1.68 -0.41
N VAL A 190 6.64 0.88 -1.07
CA VAL A 190 6.66 -0.57 -0.84
C VAL A 190 7.23 -0.93 0.53
N ILE A 191 8.30 -0.27 0.98
CA ILE A 191 8.88 -0.50 2.30
C ILE A 191 7.87 -0.15 3.40
N SER A 192 7.03 0.86 3.18
CA SER A 192 5.98 1.25 4.12
C SER A 192 4.88 0.20 4.31
N LEU A 193 4.78 -0.80 3.42
CA LEU A 193 3.89 -1.94 3.59
C LEU A 193 4.32 -2.82 4.75
N PHE A 194 5.62 -2.94 4.97
CA PHE A 194 6.20 -4.01 5.77
C PHE A 194 6.37 -3.63 7.24
N GLY A 195 6.30 -4.65 8.10
CA GLY A 195 6.75 -4.56 9.48
C GLY A 195 8.27 -4.42 9.59
N LYS A 196 8.74 -3.95 10.76
CA LYS A 196 10.18 -3.80 11.05
C LYS A 196 10.99 -5.10 10.92
N ASP A 197 10.32 -6.24 11.08
CA ASP A 197 10.87 -7.58 10.90
C ASP A 197 11.37 -7.86 9.47
N MET A 198 10.84 -7.16 8.45
CA MET A 198 11.21 -7.35 7.05
C MET A 198 12.57 -6.76 6.66
N GLU A 199 13.17 -5.87 7.47
CA GLU A 199 14.37 -5.10 7.08
C GLU A 199 15.52 -6.01 6.59
N LYS A 200 15.75 -7.13 7.27
CA LYS A 200 16.83 -8.09 6.96
C LYS A 200 16.60 -8.92 5.70
N ASN A 201 15.39 -8.87 5.13
CA ASN A 201 15.00 -9.61 3.94
C ASN A 201 14.94 -8.69 2.71
N ILE A 202 15.07 -7.37 2.88
CA ILE A 202 15.11 -6.42 1.78
C ILE A 202 16.55 -6.33 1.25
N VAL A 203 16.74 -6.57 -0.05
CA VAL A 203 18.06 -6.58 -0.71
C VAL A 203 18.01 -5.81 -2.04
N ALA A 204 19.15 -5.31 -2.50
CA ALA A 204 19.25 -4.67 -3.81
C ALA A 204 19.57 -5.69 -4.91
N LEU A 205 18.84 -5.67 -6.01
CA LEU A 205 19.08 -6.51 -7.18
C LEU A 205 19.49 -5.59 -8.34
N ILE A 206 20.78 -5.60 -8.67
CA ILE A 206 21.39 -4.62 -9.57
C ILE A 206 21.46 -5.20 -10.97
N THR A 207 20.56 -4.76 -11.84
CA THR A 207 20.47 -5.17 -13.25
C THR A 207 21.39 -4.34 -14.15
N HIS A 208 21.62 -4.80 -15.38
CA HIS A 208 22.55 -4.17 -16.33
C HIS A 208 23.94 -3.93 -15.72
N SER A 209 24.35 -4.82 -14.82
CA SER A 209 25.63 -4.71 -14.12
C SER A 209 26.79 -5.11 -15.04
N ASP A 210 27.91 -4.40 -14.93
CA ASP A 210 29.18 -4.76 -15.56
C ASP A 210 30.02 -5.73 -14.69
N GLY A 211 29.46 -6.19 -13.57
CA GLY A 211 30.09 -7.09 -12.60
C GLY A 211 30.97 -6.38 -11.56
N ARG A 212 31.10 -5.06 -11.62
CA ARG A 212 31.80 -4.29 -10.58
C ARG A 212 30.84 -3.90 -9.47
N THR A 213 31.40 -3.66 -8.28
CA THR A 213 30.61 -3.14 -7.15
C THR A 213 29.93 -1.82 -7.53
N PRO A 214 28.59 -1.74 -7.46
CA PRO A 214 27.82 -0.61 -7.96
C PRO A 214 27.77 0.52 -6.91
N LYS A 215 28.93 1.14 -6.64
CA LYS A 215 29.10 2.13 -5.55
C LYS A 215 28.04 3.21 -5.55
N ASN A 216 27.79 3.83 -6.70
CA ASN A 216 26.84 4.94 -6.80
C ASN A 216 25.40 4.51 -6.49
N ALA A 217 25.00 3.30 -6.88
CA ALA A 217 23.66 2.78 -6.58
C ALA A 217 23.50 2.46 -5.09
N LEU A 218 24.55 1.93 -4.44
CA LEU A 218 24.56 1.67 -3.01
C LEU A 218 24.54 2.97 -2.19
N GLU A 219 25.39 3.93 -2.56
CA GLU A 219 25.40 5.27 -1.97
C GLU A 219 24.05 5.97 -2.15
N ALA A 220 23.39 5.81 -3.30
CA ALA A 220 22.05 6.37 -3.52
C ALA A 220 20.97 5.78 -2.62
N LEU A 221 21.04 4.48 -2.28
CA LEU A 221 20.15 3.85 -1.31
C LEU A 221 20.42 4.36 0.11
N GLU A 222 21.68 4.53 0.48
CA GLU A 222 22.11 5.06 1.78
C GLU A 222 21.70 6.53 1.96
N ASP A 223 21.94 7.39 0.95
CA ASP A 223 21.56 8.80 0.94
C ASP A 223 20.05 9.00 1.06
N ALA A 224 19.27 8.13 0.42
CA ALA A 224 17.82 8.09 0.52
C ALA A 224 17.33 7.44 1.82
N LYS A 225 18.22 6.91 2.67
CA LYS A 225 17.92 6.24 3.95
C LYS A 225 16.96 5.05 3.77
N ILE A 226 17.11 4.33 2.66
CA ILE A 226 16.30 3.15 2.37
C ILE A 226 16.68 2.02 3.32
N LYS A 227 15.73 1.60 4.16
CA LYS A 227 15.93 0.51 5.13
C LYS A 227 15.97 -0.83 4.40
N CYS A 228 17.13 -1.47 4.44
CA CYS A 228 17.37 -2.77 3.82
C CYS A 228 18.46 -3.53 4.58
N ALA A 229 18.65 -4.80 4.24
CA ALA A 229 19.64 -5.65 4.87
C ALA A 229 21.04 -5.06 4.65
N SER A 230 21.84 -4.97 5.71
CA SER A 230 23.22 -4.53 5.64
C SER A 230 24.19 -5.67 5.86
N ASN A 231 25.30 -5.66 5.13
CA ASN A 231 26.41 -6.60 5.31
C ASN A 231 27.34 -6.16 6.46
N GLU A 232 28.40 -6.93 6.73
CA GLU A 232 29.38 -6.65 7.79
C GLU A 232 30.12 -5.30 7.63
N LYS A 233 30.07 -4.69 6.44
CA LYS A 233 30.63 -3.36 6.15
C LYS A 233 29.60 -2.25 6.28
N ASN A 234 28.41 -2.54 6.81
CA ASN A 234 27.25 -1.64 6.87
C ASN A 234 26.76 -1.16 5.49
N GLN A 235 27.05 -1.90 4.42
CA GLN A 235 26.55 -1.58 3.07
C GLN A 235 25.30 -2.41 2.77
N PRO A 236 24.36 -1.89 1.95
CA PRO A 236 23.22 -2.67 1.47
C PRO A 236 23.68 -4.00 0.86
N VAL A 237 23.06 -5.10 1.30
CA VAL A 237 23.21 -6.41 0.69
C VAL A 237 22.68 -6.33 -0.74
N HIS A 238 23.50 -6.74 -1.70
CA HIS A 238 23.20 -6.61 -3.11
C HIS A 238 23.69 -7.80 -3.91
N PHE A 239 23.07 -8.00 -5.07
CA PHE A 239 23.43 -9.03 -6.04
C PHE A 239 23.43 -8.43 -7.45
N LEU A 240 24.36 -8.87 -8.29
CA LEU A 240 24.60 -8.29 -9.61
C LEU A 240 24.06 -9.19 -10.73
N PHE A 241 23.34 -8.57 -11.67
CA PHE A 241 22.75 -9.26 -12.81
C PHE A 241 22.96 -8.43 -14.08
N ASN A 242 23.52 -9.03 -15.13
CA ASN A 242 23.56 -8.38 -16.44
C ASN A 242 22.30 -8.73 -17.26
N ASN A 243 21.81 -9.97 -17.13
CA ASN A 243 20.59 -10.51 -17.74
C ASN A 243 20.58 -10.55 -19.29
N CYS A 244 21.76 -10.50 -19.94
CA CYS A 244 21.93 -10.53 -21.39
C CYS A 244 22.02 -11.94 -22.00
N GLN A 245 21.77 -13.01 -21.22
CA GLN A 245 21.97 -14.41 -21.66
C GLN A 245 21.08 -14.84 -22.84
N HIS A 246 20.01 -14.09 -23.11
CA HIS A 246 19.07 -14.30 -24.21
C HIS A 246 19.55 -13.71 -25.54
N GLU A 247 20.60 -12.88 -25.53
CA GLU A 247 21.12 -12.20 -26.70
C GLU A 247 21.82 -13.17 -27.67
N ASP A 248 21.86 -12.78 -28.94
CA ASP A 248 22.50 -13.57 -29.99
C ASP A 248 24.02 -13.65 -29.74
N ARG A 249 24.50 -14.87 -29.49
CA ARG A 249 25.89 -15.19 -29.15
C ARG A 249 26.82 -15.19 -30.36
N THR A 250 26.29 -15.00 -31.57
CA THR A 250 27.11 -14.86 -32.78
C THR A 250 27.92 -13.57 -32.78
N GLU A 251 27.43 -12.54 -32.09
CA GLU A 251 28.11 -11.27 -31.84
C GLU A 251 28.49 -11.17 -30.35
N ASP A 252 29.60 -10.48 -30.03
CA ASP A 252 30.02 -10.19 -28.65
C ASP A 252 30.11 -11.38 -27.67
N MET A 253 30.31 -12.60 -28.18
CA MET A 253 30.38 -13.85 -27.41
C MET A 253 31.26 -13.78 -26.15
N ARG A 254 32.41 -13.09 -26.22
CA ARG A 254 33.30 -12.94 -25.06
C ARG A 254 32.65 -12.11 -23.95
N ALA A 255 31.98 -11.02 -24.29
CA ALA A 255 31.30 -10.16 -23.34
C ALA A 255 30.09 -10.87 -22.73
N LEU A 256 29.29 -11.54 -23.56
CA LEU A 256 28.13 -12.32 -23.11
C LEU A 256 28.53 -13.48 -22.19
N LYS A 257 29.63 -14.19 -22.52
CA LYS A 257 30.14 -15.26 -21.66
C LYS A 257 30.60 -14.73 -20.29
N TYR A 258 31.35 -13.62 -20.28
CA TYR A 258 31.78 -12.98 -19.04
C TYR A 258 30.58 -12.54 -18.18
N ALA A 259 29.57 -11.92 -18.81
CA ALA A 259 28.34 -11.53 -18.14
C ALA A 259 27.55 -12.73 -17.57
N ASN A 260 27.57 -13.87 -18.26
CA ASN A 260 26.98 -15.11 -17.78
C ASN A 260 27.73 -15.69 -16.57
N GLU A 261 29.06 -15.70 -16.60
CA GLU A 261 29.90 -16.16 -15.48
C GLU A 261 29.59 -15.35 -14.20
N ILE A 262 29.55 -14.02 -14.31
CA ILE A 262 29.16 -13.14 -13.20
C ILE A 262 27.75 -13.47 -12.70
N THR A 263 26.77 -13.52 -13.61
CA THR A 263 25.36 -13.76 -13.24
C THR A 263 25.20 -15.11 -12.53
N THR A 264 25.95 -16.13 -12.95
CA THR A 264 25.90 -17.47 -12.36
C THR A 264 26.49 -17.48 -10.95
N GLU A 265 27.62 -16.79 -10.74
CA GLU A 265 28.22 -16.61 -9.42
C GLU A 265 27.27 -15.86 -8.47
N GLU A 266 26.69 -14.77 -8.93
CA GLU A 266 25.78 -13.93 -8.16
C GLU A 266 24.46 -14.63 -7.84
N MET A 267 23.92 -15.43 -8.77
CA MET A 267 22.78 -16.32 -8.49
C MET A 267 23.10 -17.36 -7.41
N SER A 268 24.32 -17.90 -7.40
CA SER A 268 24.76 -18.82 -6.34
C SER A 268 24.84 -18.13 -4.98
N GLN A 269 25.36 -16.90 -4.95
CA GLN A 269 25.37 -16.09 -3.73
C GLN A 269 23.94 -15.74 -3.27
N PHE A 270 23.06 -15.36 -4.19
CA PHE A 270 21.66 -15.04 -3.88
C PHE A 270 20.88 -16.27 -3.39
N ARG A 271 21.11 -17.45 -4.00
CA ARG A 271 20.62 -18.74 -3.50
C ARG A 271 21.10 -18.98 -2.06
N ASN A 272 22.38 -18.78 -1.78
CA ASN A 272 22.93 -18.99 -0.44
C ASN A 272 22.32 -18.01 0.57
N PHE A 273 22.03 -16.78 0.17
CA PHE A 273 21.27 -15.82 0.98
C PHE A 273 19.87 -16.39 1.27
N LEU A 274 19.09 -16.77 0.26
CA LEU A 274 17.73 -17.31 0.44
C LEU A 274 17.66 -18.60 1.29
N VAL A 275 18.71 -19.43 1.26
CA VAL A 275 18.81 -20.62 2.13
C VAL A 275 19.06 -20.23 3.60
N LYS A 276 19.90 -19.23 3.84
CA LYS A 276 20.29 -18.82 5.20
C LYS A 276 19.30 -17.86 5.85
N THR A 277 18.59 -17.08 5.04
CA THR A 277 17.67 -16.05 5.50
C THR A 277 16.38 -16.68 5.99
N GLU A 278 16.01 -16.34 7.22
CA GLU A 278 14.74 -16.75 7.82
C GLU A 278 13.56 -16.12 7.06
N PRO A 279 12.53 -16.90 6.67
CA PRO A 279 11.31 -16.35 6.08
C PRO A 279 10.62 -15.41 7.07
N GLN A 280 10.13 -14.28 6.57
CA GLN A 280 9.30 -13.38 7.37
C GLN A 280 7.83 -13.68 7.12
N ARG A 281 7.11 -14.02 8.20
CA ARG A 281 5.66 -14.19 8.19
C ARG A 281 5.01 -12.83 8.05
N LEU A 282 3.95 -12.73 7.25
CA LEU A 282 3.34 -11.44 6.92
C LEU A 282 2.32 -10.94 7.95
N GLU A 283 2.24 -11.53 9.14
CA GLU A 283 1.34 -11.11 10.21
C GLU A 283 1.60 -9.65 10.64
N THR A 284 2.88 -9.27 10.84
CA THR A 284 3.26 -7.88 11.17
C THR A 284 2.92 -6.93 10.02
N THR A 285 3.21 -7.32 8.78
CA THR A 285 2.85 -6.57 7.55
C THR A 285 1.35 -6.35 7.46
N VAL A 286 0.53 -7.38 7.68
CA VAL A 286 -0.94 -7.26 7.68
C VAL A 286 -1.41 -6.31 8.79
N ASN A 287 -0.77 -6.35 9.97
CA ASN A 287 -1.06 -5.41 11.05
C ASN A 287 -0.71 -3.96 10.69
N VAL A 288 0.43 -3.71 10.03
CA VAL A 288 0.82 -2.38 9.51
C VAL A 288 -0.25 -1.85 8.56
N LEU A 289 -0.69 -2.69 7.62
CA LEU A 289 -1.66 -2.30 6.59
C LEU A 289 -3.04 -2.02 7.16
N ASN A 290 -3.52 -2.88 8.07
CA ASN A 290 -4.76 -2.64 8.82
C ASN A 290 -4.70 -1.33 9.62
N GLU A 291 -3.56 -1.03 10.24
CA GLU A 291 -3.41 0.19 11.04
C GLU A 291 -3.41 1.46 10.17
N ARG A 292 -2.83 1.41 8.96
CA ARG A 292 -2.94 2.53 8.00
C ARG A 292 -4.37 2.77 7.57
N ILE A 293 -5.12 1.71 7.26
CA ILE A 293 -6.55 1.82 6.89
C ILE A 293 -7.34 2.46 8.05
N ARG A 294 -7.06 2.04 9.29
CA ARG A 294 -7.68 2.65 10.48
C ARG A 294 -7.31 4.11 10.65
N LEU A 295 -6.06 4.50 10.45
CA LEU A 295 -5.63 5.91 10.46
C LEU A 295 -6.41 6.73 9.42
N THR A 296 -6.46 6.27 8.17
CA THR A 296 -7.19 6.95 7.09
C THR A 296 -8.67 7.09 7.42
N ALA A 297 -9.29 6.00 7.88
CA ALA A 297 -10.70 6.01 8.25
C ALA A 297 -11.00 6.90 9.48
N CYS A 298 -10.10 6.91 10.46
CA CYS A 298 -10.17 7.81 11.62
C CYS A 298 -10.09 9.28 11.17
N ILE A 299 -9.15 9.64 10.30
CA ILE A 299 -8.99 11.00 9.79
C ILE A 299 -10.21 11.45 8.98
N ASN A 300 -10.73 10.61 8.10
CA ASN A 300 -11.92 10.96 7.31
C ASN A 300 -13.15 11.18 8.22
N ASN A 301 -13.35 10.30 9.21
CA ASN A 301 -14.41 10.47 10.20
C ASN A 301 -14.22 11.74 11.04
N LEU A 302 -12.97 12.01 11.44
CA LEU A 302 -12.56 13.18 12.20
C LEU A 302 -12.87 14.48 11.46
N GLN A 303 -12.56 14.56 10.16
CA GLN A 303 -12.86 15.73 9.33
C GLN A 303 -14.35 16.05 9.31
N GLU A 304 -15.21 15.04 9.13
CA GLU A 304 -16.68 15.21 9.16
C GLU A 304 -17.19 15.64 10.55
N ARG A 305 -16.54 15.18 11.62
CA ARG A 305 -16.88 15.56 13.00
C ARG A 305 -16.44 16.99 13.33
N ILE A 306 -15.26 17.41 12.86
CA ILE A 306 -14.79 18.79 12.98
C ILE A 306 -15.74 19.73 12.24
N GLU A 307 -16.13 19.39 11.01
CA GLU A 307 -17.13 20.18 10.27
C GLU A 307 -18.44 20.31 11.04
N LEU A 308 -18.96 19.22 11.62
CA LEU A 308 -20.17 19.27 12.44
C LEU A 308 -20.00 20.13 13.70
N ILE A 309 -18.82 20.08 14.33
CA ILE A 309 -18.49 20.92 15.48
C ILE A 309 -18.49 22.40 15.07
N ASP A 310 -17.85 22.75 13.96
CA ASP A 310 -17.79 24.13 13.46
C ASP A 310 -19.21 24.67 13.13
N LEU A 311 -20.08 23.83 12.55
CA LEU A 311 -21.49 24.18 12.33
C LEU A 311 -22.25 24.39 13.64
N LYS A 312 -22.03 23.56 14.67
CA LYS A 312 -22.65 23.75 15.99
C LYS A 312 -22.13 25.01 16.68
N GLN A 313 -20.84 25.33 16.55
CA GLN A 313 -20.29 26.57 17.08
C GLN A 313 -20.91 27.80 16.41
N THR A 314 -21.17 27.71 15.10
CA THR A 314 -21.87 28.74 14.32
C THR A 314 -23.31 28.91 14.79
N GLU A 315 -24.03 27.80 15.01
CA GLU A 315 -25.38 27.80 15.59
C GLU A 315 -25.39 28.52 16.96
N ILE A 316 -24.44 28.16 17.83
CA ILE A 316 -24.31 28.77 19.16
C ILE A 316 -23.97 30.26 19.05
N GLN A 317 -23.09 30.65 18.12
CA GLN A 317 -22.71 32.05 17.92
C GLN A 317 -23.92 32.88 17.46
N GLN A 318 -24.67 32.41 16.47
CA GLN A 318 -25.91 33.06 16.01
C GLN A 318 -26.92 33.19 17.16
N THR A 319 -27.04 32.17 18.00
CA THR A 319 -27.89 32.19 19.19
C THR A 319 -27.42 33.25 20.20
N GLN A 320 -26.13 33.28 20.53
CA GLN A 320 -25.54 34.27 21.44
C GLN A 320 -25.75 35.71 20.92
N ASP A 321 -25.55 35.95 19.63
CA ASP A 321 -25.71 37.27 19.02
C ASP A 321 -27.18 37.71 19.00
N GLY A 322 -28.09 36.78 18.70
CA GLY A 322 -29.52 36.98 18.82
C GLY A 322 -29.96 37.36 20.24
N LEU A 323 -29.46 36.64 21.26
CA LEU A 323 -29.73 36.95 22.67
C LEU A 323 -29.16 38.31 23.09
N LYS A 324 -27.93 38.65 22.69
CA LYS A 324 -27.34 39.98 22.97
C LYS A 324 -28.11 41.10 22.29
N LYS A 325 -28.71 40.85 21.13
CA LYS A 325 -29.56 41.81 20.42
C LYS A 325 -30.88 42.00 21.18
N TYR A 326 -31.50 40.92 21.63
CA TYR A 326 -32.69 40.97 22.50
C TYR A 326 -32.46 41.81 23.76
N GLU A 327 -31.36 41.55 24.48
CA GLU A 327 -31.01 42.29 25.70
C GLU A 327 -30.82 43.81 25.46
N ARG A 328 -30.30 44.18 24.28
CA ARG A 328 -30.04 45.58 23.89
C ARG A 328 -31.29 46.31 23.39
N GLU A 329 -32.10 45.64 22.57
CA GLU A 329 -33.14 46.29 21.76
C GLU A 329 -34.57 46.03 22.28
N MET A 330 -34.79 44.97 23.06
CA MET A 330 -36.13 44.51 23.43
C MET A 330 -36.30 44.29 24.94
N LYS A 331 -36.45 45.39 25.68
CA LYS A 331 -36.94 45.36 27.08
C LYS A 331 -38.47 45.30 27.20
N ASN A 332 -39.21 45.41 26.10
CA ASN A 332 -40.66 45.57 26.09
C ASN A 332 -41.35 44.50 25.20
N ASN A 333 -41.90 43.46 25.82
CA ASN A 333 -43.09 42.66 25.44
C ASN A 333 -43.40 42.35 23.95
N GLU A 334 -42.41 42.21 23.06
CA GLU A 334 -42.60 41.63 21.72
C GLU A 334 -42.15 40.17 21.68
N LYS A 335 -42.82 39.36 20.84
CA LYS A 335 -42.47 37.96 20.59
C LYS A 335 -41.11 37.89 19.89
N PHE A 336 -40.05 37.67 20.66
CA PHE A 336 -38.70 37.50 20.15
C PHE A 336 -38.56 36.19 19.40
N THR A 337 -38.05 36.27 18.16
CA THR A 337 -37.65 35.12 17.36
C THR A 337 -36.29 35.39 16.72
N ILE A 338 -35.40 34.39 16.74
CA ILE A 338 -34.12 34.41 16.04
C ILE A 338 -34.11 33.36 14.94
N ASP A 339 -33.57 33.73 13.78
CA ASP A 339 -33.26 32.78 12.71
C ASP A 339 -31.87 32.19 13.01
N VAL A 340 -31.81 30.87 13.17
CA VAL A 340 -30.59 30.13 13.50
C VAL A 340 -30.43 28.96 12.54
N ASP A 341 -29.23 28.79 12.01
CA ASP A 341 -28.88 27.67 11.15
C ASP A 341 -28.51 26.47 12.01
N VAL A 342 -29.42 25.49 12.06
CA VAL A 342 -29.26 24.30 12.88
C VAL A 342 -28.68 23.17 12.02
N PRO A 343 -27.53 22.57 12.40
CA PRO A 343 -26.98 21.41 11.72
C PRO A 343 -27.82 20.16 11.97
N TYR A 344 -27.91 19.31 10.96
CA TYR A 344 -28.50 17.97 11.04
C TYR A 344 -27.75 17.03 10.09
N LYS A 345 -27.88 15.72 10.32
CA LYS A 345 -27.30 14.70 9.46
C LYS A 345 -28.34 14.23 8.43
N ASP A 346 -27.90 14.09 7.20
CA ASP A 346 -28.68 13.53 6.09
C ASP A 346 -27.91 12.37 5.46
N LYS A 347 -28.58 11.59 4.60
CA LYS A 347 -27.95 10.49 3.85
C LYS A 347 -27.85 10.86 2.38
N GLU A 348 -26.66 10.73 1.82
CA GLU A 348 -26.43 10.95 0.40
C GLU A 348 -25.92 9.68 -0.28
N PRO A 349 -26.42 9.37 -1.50
CA PRO A 349 -25.92 8.25 -2.26
C PRO A 349 -24.45 8.48 -2.63
N ILE A 350 -23.66 7.41 -2.64
CA ILE A 350 -22.29 7.41 -3.14
C ILE A 350 -22.23 6.62 -4.45
N ASP A 351 -21.27 6.94 -5.30
CA ASP A 351 -20.99 6.11 -6.48
C ASP A 351 -20.38 4.79 -6.00
N GLY A 352 -21.25 3.82 -5.78
CA GLY A 352 -20.94 2.54 -5.14
C GLY A 352 -21.43 1.37 -5.97
N GLY A 353 -20.65 0.28 -5.99
CA GLY A 353 -20.95 -0.84 -6.87
C GLY A 353 -19.89 -1.91 -6.86
N MET A 354 -20.20 -2.99 -7.58
CA MET A 354 -19.22 -4.04 -7.84
C MET A 354 -18.26 -3.58 -8.92
N TRP A 355 -16.99 -3.46 -8.59
CA TRP A 355 -15.92 -3.33 -9.56
C TRP A 355 -15.21 -4.68 -9.72
N ASN A 356 -15.04 -5.12 -10.96
CA ASN A 356 -14.36 -6.38 -11.33
C ASN A 356 -14.85 -7.64 -10.59
N LEU A 357 -16.13 -7.72 -10.21
CA LEU A 357 -16.79 -8.86 -9.52
C LEU A 357 -16.31 -9.18 -8.09
N VAL A 358 -15.28 -8.52 -7.56
CA VAL A 358 -14.69 -8.83 -6.23
C VAL A 358 -14.65 -7.61 -5.30
N PHE A 359 -14.61 -6.39 -5.83
CA PHE A 359 -14.59 -5.16 -5.04
C PHE A 359 -16.00 -4.59 -4.91
N TYR A 360 -16.48 -4.41 -3.68
CA TYR A 360 -17.74 -3.74 -3.37
C TYR A 360 -17.47 -2.40 -2.69
N GLN A 361 -17.53 -1.33 -3.48
CA GLN A 361 -17.38 0.03 -2.98
C GLN A 361 -18.68 0.47 -2.30
N ALA A 362 -18.63 0.60 -0.99
CA ALA A 362 -19.71 1.08 -0.14
C ALA A 362 -19.13 1.69 1.14
N ALA A 363 -19.90 2.53 1.83
CA ALA A 363 -19.48 3.10 3.10
C ALA A 363 -19.86 2.15 4.23
N THR A 364 -18.94 1.94 5.18
CA THR A 364 -19.28 1.34 6.47
C THR A 364 -19.68 2.45 7.43
N CYS A 365 -20.93 2.47 7.87
CA CYS A 365 -21.51 3.54 8.67
C CYS A 365 -22.07 3.01 9.98
N CYS A 366 -21.88 3.72 11.08
CA CYS A 366 -22.53 3.47 12.36
C CYS A 366 -23.92 4.12 12.36
N THR A 367 -24.98 3.35 12.59
CA THR A 367 -26.35 3.88 12.65
C THR A 367 -26.72 4.48 14.00
N VAL A 368 -25.95 4.18 15.04
CA VAL A 368 -26.14 4.74 16.39
C VAL A 368 -25.48 6.12 16.51
N CYS A 369 -24.22 6.24 16.06
CA CYS A 369 -23.51 7.53 16.05
C CYS A 369 -23.86 8.39 14.82
N GLU A 370 -24.47 7.78 13.80
CA GLU A 370 -24.70 8.39 12.47
C GLU A 370 -23.40 8.86 11.83
N GLU A 371 -22.39 8.00 11.81
CA GLU A 371 -21.02 8.35 11.43
C GLU A 371 -20.50 7.45 10.30
N ASN A 372 -19.72 8.03 9.38
CA ASN A 372 -19.03 7.27 8.35
C ASN A 372 -17.74 6.71 8.92
N CYS A 373 -17.74 5.42 9.27
CA CYS A 373 -16.64 4.78 9.98
C CYS A 373 -15.53 4.31 9.05
N HIS A 374 -15.85 3.97 7.79
CA HIS A 374 -14.86 3.66 6.77
C HIS A 374 -15.41 4.06 5.40
N TYR A 375 -15.04 5.26 4.96
CA TYR A 375 -15.28 5.78 3.61
C TYR A 375 -14.37 7.00 3.35
N PRO A 376 -13.84 7.16 2.12
CA PRO A 376 -13.69 6.14 1.08
C PRO A 376 -12.75 4.99 1.51
N GLY A 377 -12.57 3.97 0.66
CA GLY A 377 -11.55 2.92 0.86
C GLY A 377 -12.08 1.55 1.35
N CYS A 378 -13.34 1.44 1.74
CA CYS A 378 -13.93 0.16 2.15
C CYS A 378 -14.38 -0.66 0.92
N THR A 379 -13.43 -1.23 0.16
CA THR A 379 -13.72 -1.90 -1.12
C THR A 379 -13.86 -3.42 -1.01
N LEU A 380 -13.35 -4.03 0.07
CA LEU A 380 -13.17 -5.49 0.11
C LEU A 380 -14.06 -6.22 1.11
N ALA A 381 -14.45 -5.54 2.20
CA ALA A 381 -15.37 -6.11 3.18
C ALA A 381 -16.76 -6.32 2.56
N TRP A 382 -17.35 -7.50 2.67
CA TRP A 382 -18.73 -7.72 2.19
C TRP A 382 -19.73 -7.31 3.24
N LYS A 383 -19.37 -7.52 4.52
CA LYS A 383 -20.15 -7.13 5.68
C LYS A 383 -19.35 -6.16 6.56
N PRO A 384 -20.02 -5.43 7.47
CA PRO A 384 -19.33 -4.61 8.45
C PRO A 384 -18.32 -5.39 9.29
N GLU A 385 -18.60 -6.65 9.62
CA GLU A 385 -17.70 -7.56 10.37
C GLU A 385 -16.35 -7.77 9.72
N ASP A 386 -16.29 -7.73 8.38
CA ASP A 386 -15.07 -7.96 7.60
C ASP A 386 -14.26 -6.66 7.39
N CYS A 387 -14.77 -5.52 7.86
CA CYS A 387 -14.16 -4.22 7.66
C CYS A 387 -12.96 -4.03 8.60
N GLU A 388 -11.85 -3.50 8.08
CA GLU A 388 -10.57 -3.39 8.79
C GLU A 388 -10.64 -2.46 10.01
N VAL A 389 -11.62 -1.55 10.05
CA VAL A 389 -11.92 -0.69 11.20
C VAL A 389 -12.65 -1.41 12.33
N MET A 390 -13.11 -2.65 12.10
CA MET A 390 -13.64 -3.49 13.16
C MET A 390 -12.49 -4.27 13.80
N LYS A 391 -12.43 -4.23 15.13
CA LYS A 391 -11.46 -4.96 15.93
C LYS A 391 -12.16 -5.52 17.16
N ASP A 392 -11.99 -6.82 17.41
CA ASP A 392 -12.56 -7.50 18.58
C ASP A 392 -14.08 -7.28 18.71
N GLY A 393 -14.79 -7.26 17.57
CA GLY A 393 -16.24 -7.05 17.50
C GLY A 393 -16.71 -5.61 17.74
N ARG A 394 -15.80 -4.62 17.72
CA ARG A 394 -16.11 -3.19 17.90
C ARG A 394 -15.47 -2.31 16.84
N CYS A 395 -16.10 -1.19 16.54
CA CYS A 395 -15.56 -0.19 15.63
C CYS A 395 -14.46 0.64 16.31
N THR A 396 -13.34 0.82 15.62
CA THR A 396 -12.24 1.66 16.08
C THR A 396 -12.39 3.11 15.65
N SER A 397 -13.29 3.43 14.71
CA SER A 397 -13.44 4.78 14.14
C SER A 397 -14.54 5.61 14.81
N CYS A 398 -15.76 5.06 14.98
CA CYS A 398 -16.87 5.86 15.51
C CYS A 398 -16.67 6.33 16.97
N THR A 399 -17.37 7.40 17.34
CA THR A 399 -17.35 8.01 18.68
C THR A 399 -17.64 7.00 19.78
N GLY A 400 -18.68 6.18 19.62
CA GLY A 400 -19.12 5.26 20.65
C GLY A 400 -18.31 3.96 20.75
N LYS A 401 -17.34 3.74 19.85
CA LYS A 401 -16.70 2.41 19.66
C LYS A 401 -17.74 1.28 19.62
N CYS A 402 -18.82 1.56 18.89
CA CYS A 402 -20.03 0.75 18.86
C CYS A 402 -19.74 -0.69 18.38
N PRO A 403 -20.51 -1.68 18.84
CA PRO A 403 -20.42 -3.05 18.34
C PRO A 403 -20.70 -3.10 16.84
N VAL A 404 -20.18 -4.14 16.18
CA VAL A 404 -20.38 -4.33 14.74
C VAL A 404 -21.86 -4.39 14.33
N SER A 405 -22.74 -4.87 15.23
CA SER A 405 -24.20 -4.92 15.01
C SER A 405 -24.84 -3.56 14.73
N ASP A 406 -24.21 -2.47 15.16
CA ASP A 406 -24.70 -1.11 14.97
C ASP A 406 -24.20 -0.49 13.66
N HIS A 407 -23.52 -1.29 12.83
CA HIS A 407 -22.94 -0.84 11.58
C HIS A 407 -23.62 -1.49 10.38
N VAL A 408 -23.68 -0.71 9.31
CA VAL A 408 -24.20 -1.14 8.00
C VAL A 408 -23.15 -0.85 6.93
N LYS A 409 -23.18 -1.63 5.85
CA LYS A 409 -22.34 -1.39 4.67
C LYS A 409 -23.24 -1.09 3.48
N GLU A 410 -23.30 0.17 3.07
CA GLU A 410 -24.33 0.67 2.15
C GLU A 410 -23.79 1.65 1.10
N LYS A 411 -24.56 1.84 0.03
CA LYS A 411 -24.26 2.79 -1.05
C LYS A 411 -24.71 4.23 -0.74
N TRP A 412 -24.62 4.61 0.52
CA TRP A 412 -24.87 5.97 0.98
C TRP A 412 -23.93 6.27 2.14
N LYS A 413 -23.71 7.57 2.38
CA LYS A 413 -22.96 8.06 3.54
C LYS A 413 -23.75 9.13 4.28
N TYR A 414 -23.43 9.36 5.54
CA TYR A 414 -23.92 10.52 6.28
C TYR A 414 -23.24 11.79 5.79
N VAL A 415 -23.97 12.89 5.72
CA VAL A 415 -23.43 14.23 5.44
C VAL A 415 -24.04 15.24 6.39
N ASN A 416 -23.25 16.27 6.73
CA ASN A 416 -23.74 17.38 7.55
C ASN A 416 -24.46 18.39 6.65
N LYS A 417 -25.68 18.79 7.03
CA LYS A 417 -26.47 19.84 6.36
C LYS A 417 -26.97 20.84 7.38
N THR A 418 -27.29 22.05 6.93
CA THR A 418 -27.90 23.09 7.75
C THR A 418 -29.31 23.41 7.29
N LYS A 419 -30.17 23.81 8.23
CA LYS A 419 -31.47 24.39 7.94
C LYS A 419 -31.72 25.59 8.84
N THR A 420 -32.22 26.67 8.28
CA THR A 420 -32.58 27.87 9.05
C THR A 420 -33.90 27.62 9.78
N VAL A 421 -33.89 27.81 11.09
CA VAL A 421 -35.05 27.62 11.98
C VAL A 421 -35.28 28.89 12.79
N LYS A 422 -36.56 29.26 12.92
CA LYS A 422 -37.00 30.30 13.86
C LYS A 422 -37.10 29.73 15.26
N GLN A 423 -36.29 30.23 16.18
CA GLN A 423 -36.32 29.85 17.60
C GLN A 423 -36.84 31.01 18.45
N THR A 424 -37.73 30.72 19.40
CA THR A 424 -38.16 31.66 20.45
C THR A 424 -37.22 31.62 21.65
N LEU A 425 -37.34 32.59 22.57
CA LEU A 425 -36.55 32.57 23.81
C LEU A 425 -36.85 31.31 24.64
N GLU A 426 -38.12 30.87 24.66
CA GLU A 426 -38.54 29.64 25.32
C GLU A 426 -37.90 28.41 24.68
N ASP A 427 -37.78 28.35 23.35
CA ASP A 427 -37.11 27.24 22.65
C ASP A 427 -35.62 27.16 23.01
N VAL A 428 -34.93 28.31 23.02
CA VAL A 428 -33.51 28.38 23.37
C VAL A 428 -33.30 27.98 24.83
N LYS A 429 -34.13 28.48 25.75
CA LYS A 429 -34.10 28.08 27.16
C LYS A 429 -34.39 26.59 27.32
N ALA A 430 -35.41 26.05 26.65
CA ALA A 430 -35.74 24.64 26.71
C ALA A 430 -34.60 23.75 26.19
N LYS A 431 -33.84 24.19 25.17
CA LYS A 431 -32.69 23.45 24.65
C LYS A 431 -31.50 23.45 25.61
N TYR A 432 -31.13 24.61 26.16
CA TYR A 432 -29.87 24.76 26.92
C TYR A 432 -30.04 24.76 28.44
N GLU A 433 -31.25 25.01 28.97
CA GLU A 433 -31.53 24.94 30.41
C GLU A 433 -31.98 23.55 30.86
N LYS A 434 -32.43 22.66 29.98
CA LYS A 434 -32.72 21.25 30.36
C LYS A 434 -31.46 20.51 30.80
N ASN A 435 -30.29 20.93 30.32
CA ASN A 435 -28.97 20.46 30.76
C ASN A 435 -28.56 21.00 32.16
N LYS A 436 -29.36 21.87 32.80
CA LYS A 436 -29.10 22.37 34.17
C LYS A 436 -29.32 21.33 35.26
N GLU A 437 -30.20 20.35 35.06
CA GLU A 437 -30.47 19.31 36.07
C GLU A 437 -29.34 18.29 36.18
N GLU A 438 -28.53 18.09 35.12
CA GLU A 438 -27.41 17.15 35.12
C GLU A 438 -26.06 17.76 35.57
N THR A 439 -25.87 19.08 35.42
CA THR A 439 -24.54 19.73 35.63
C THR A 439 -24.43 20.62 36.88
N GLY A 440 -25.53 20.86 37.60
CA GLY A 440 -25.52 21.43 38.95
C GLY A 440 -24.99 22.87 39.13
N LYS A 441 -24.81 23.65 38.06
CA LYS A 441 -24.28 25.03 38.15
C LYS A 441 -25.28 26.08 37.62
N GLN A 442 -25.58 27.08 38.47
CA GLN A 442 -26.30 28.30 38.07
C GLN A 442 -25.34 29.23 37.30
N GLY A 443 -25.65 29.45 36.02
CA GLY A 443 -25.02 30.47 35.17
C GLY A 443 -26.05 31.08 34.22
N SER A 444 -25.73 32.23 33.61
CA SER A 444 -26.58 32.83 32.58
C SER A 444 -26.70 31.93 31.33
N LEU A 445 -27.73 32.15 30.51
CA LEU A 445 -27.91 31.40 29.26
C LEU A 445 -26.70 31.56 28.32
N LEU A 446 -26.11 32.76 28.29
CA LEU A 446 -24.89 33.05 27.52
C LEU A 446 -23.67 32.28 28.05
N GLU A 447 -23.51 32.14 29.37
CA GLU A 447 -22.44 31.31 29.97
C GLU A 447 -22.61 29.82 29.63
N THR A 448 -23.86 29.34 29.59
CA THR A 448 -24.14 27.94 29.23
C THR A 448 -23.74 27.66 27.78
N LEU A 449 -24.12 28.56 26.87
CA LEU A 449 -23.70 28.52 25.46
C LEU A 449 -22.18 28.61 25.29
N GLN A 450 -21.51 29.42 26.12
CA GLN A 450 -20.05 29.53 26.10
C GLN A 450 -19.37 28.24 26.54
N LYS A 451 -19.84 27.59 27.61
CA LYS A 451 -19.34 26.29 28.06
C LYS A 451 -19.56 25.18 27.03
N GLU A 452 -20.67 25.22 26.30
CA GLU A 452 -20.93 24.28 25.21
C GLU A 452 -19.87 24.42 24.11
N LYS A 453 -19.51 25.66 23.72
CA LYS A 453 -18.41 25.92 22.79
C LYS A 453 -17.07 25.40 23.30
N GLU A 454 -16.75 25.64 24.57
CA GLU A 454 -15.53 25.12 25.20
C GLU A 454 -15.50 23.59 25.20
N THR A 455 -16.66 22.94 25.42
CA THR A 455 -16.79 21.47 25.37
C THR A 455 -16.58 20.96 23.95
N LEU A 456 -17.15 21.60 22.94
CA LEU A 456 -16.94 21.26 21.54
C LEU A 456 -15.47 21.37 21.11
N GLU A 457 -14.73 22.37 21.61
CA GLU A 457 -13.28 22.50 21.38
C GLU A 457 -12.46 21.41 22.08
N ALA A 458 -12.87 21.03 23.31
CA ALA A 458 -12.26 19.92 24.02
C ALA A 458 -12.48 18.59 23.27
N ASP A 459 -13.68 18.37 22.75
CA ASP A 459 -14.02 17.20 21.93
C ASP A 459 -13.18 17.15 20.65
N LYS A 460 -13.01 18.30 19.97
CA LYS A 460 -12.12 18.43 18.80
C LYS A 460 -10.67 18.06 19.13
N THR A 461 -10.17 18.47 20.30
CA THR A 461 -8.81 18.09 20.75
C THR A 461 -8.67 16.59 21.02
N ALA A 462 -9.63 16.00 21.74
CA ALA A 462 -9.62 14.57 22.05
C ALA A 462 -9.62 13.72 20.77
N LEU A 463 -10.37 14.19 19.79
CA LEU A 463 -10.48 13.65 18.45
C LEU A 463 -9.15 13.63 17.66
N LEU A 464 -8.41 14.74 17.67
CA LEU A 464 -7.08 14.82 17.05
C LEU A 464 -6.09 13.86 17.72
N TYR A 465 -6.15 13.75 19.05
CA TYR A 465 -5.29 12.84 19.79
C TYR A 465 -5.56 11.37 19.44
N GLU A 466 -6.82 10.99 19.22
CA GLU A 466 -7.18 9.65 18.78
C GLU A 466 -6.54 9.27 17.44
N ALA A 467 -6.63 10.16 16.45
CA ALA A 467 -5.97 9.95 15.16
C ALA A 467 -4.43 9.87 15.31
N TYR A 468 -3.85 10.68 16.19
CA TYR A 468 -2.41 10.62 16.49
C TYR A 468 -1.98 9.28 17.13
N GLN A 469 -2.83 8.61 17.92
CA GLN A 469 -2.49 7.29 18.47
C GLN A 469 -2.27 6.23 17.39
N HIS A 470 -2.97 6.31 16.26
CA HIS A 470 -2.72 5.43 15.12
C HIS A 470 -1.32 5.66 14.53
N VAL A 471 -0.84 6.91 14.50
CA VAL A 471 0.53 7.24 14.05
C VAL A 471 1.57 6.66 15.00
N VAL A 472 1.40 6.82 16.31
CA VAL A 472 2.30 6.24 17.34
C VAL A 472 2.37 4.72 17.18
N LYS A 473 1.23 4.07 16.98
CA LYS A 473 1.20 2.63 16.76
C LYS A 473 1.90 2.22 15.46
N LEU A 474 1.75 2.98 14.38
CA LEU A 474 2.52 2.75 13.15
C LEU A 474 4.02 2.92 13.38
N GLU A 475 4.46 3.89 14.19
CA GLU A 475 5.87 4.04 14.59
C GLU A 475 6.42 2.81 15.32
N GLU A 476 5.59 2.10 16.07
CA GLU A 476 5.98 0.88 16.76
C GLU A 476 6.18 -0.30 15.80
N ILE A 477 5.25 -0.51 14.85
CA ILE A 477 5.18 -1.74 14.05
C ILE A 477 5.76 -1.61 12.64
N ALA A 478 5.65 -0.44 12.00
CA ALA A 478 5.99 -0.27 10.59
C ALA A 478 7.49 -0.08 10.38
N LEU A 479 8.02 -0.64 9.30
CA LEU A 479 9.39 -0.43 8.88
C LEU A 479 9.63 1.03 8.48
N ASN A 480 8.70 1.61 7.72
CA ASN A 480 8.69 3.02 7.39
C ASN A 480 7.30 3.62 7.61
N VAL A 481 7.17 4.57 8.54
CA VAL A 481 5.89 5.22 8.87
C VAL A 481 5.50 6.20 7.78
N VAL A 482 6.47 6.99 7.32
CA VAL A 482 6.26 8.05 6.35
C VAL A 482 6.15 7.42 4.97
N SER A 483 4.93 7.42 4.45
CA SER A 483 4.62 7.16 3.05
C SER A 483 3.86 8.37 2.50
N LEU A 484 3.75 8.50 1.18
CA LEU A 484 3.00 9.61 0.58
C LEU A 484 1.53 9.63 1.05
N SER A 485 0.93 8.46 1.30
CA SER A 485 -0.43 8.35 1.85
C SER A 485 -0.51 8.86 3.29
N THR A 486 0.51 8.57 4.10
CA THR A 486 0.57 9.01 5.51
C THR A 486 0.99 10.47 5.63
N TYR A 487 1.71 11.01 4.64
CA TYR A 487 2.10 12.42 4.61
C TYR A 487 0.88 13.35 4.59
N VAL A 488 -0.10 13.09 3.72
CA VAL A 488 -1.37 13.87 3.66
C VAL A 488 -2.10 13.82 5.01
N HIS A 489 -2.08 12.67 5.67
CA HIS A 489 -2.68 12.48 6.99
C HIS A 489 -1.93 13.24 8.08
N LEU A 490 -0.61 13.22 8.07
CA LEU A 490 0.24 13.94 9.02
C LEU A 490 0.12 15.45 8.83
N ASP A 491 0.13 15.94 7.60
CA ASP A 491 -0.05 17.37 7.30
C ASP A 491 -1.37 17.87 7.89
N PHE A 492 -2.47 17.15 7.66
CA PHE A 492 -3.77 17.49 8.25
C PHE A 492 -3.71 17.55 9.80
N LEU A 493 -3.10 16.54 10.44
CA LEU A 493 -2.98 16.51 11.89
C LEU A 493 -2.10 17.66 12.42
N ILE A 494 -0.99 17.96 11.75
CA ILE A 494 -0.10 19.07 12.10
C ILE A 494 -0.83 20.40 11.97
N GLU A 495 -1.49 20.66 10.84
CA GLU A 495 -2.24 21.90 10.62
C GLU A 495 -3.32 22.12 11.69
N GLU A 496 -4.10 21.10 12.02
CA GLU A 496 -5.14 21.20 13.07
C GLU A 496 -4.54 21.37 14.47
N MET A 497 -3.39 20.77 14.75
CA MET A 497 -2.67 20.96 16.03
C MET A 497 -2.01 22.35 16.13
N GLU A 498 -1.52 22.92 15.03
CA GLU A 498 -0.93 24.27 15.00
C GLU A 498 -1.97 25.37 15.17
N LYS A 499 -3.15 25.24 14.53
CA LYS A 499 -4.28 26.16 14.73
C LYS A 499 -4.61 26.36 16.21
N LYS A 500 -4.47 25.30 17.02
CA LYS A 500 -4.65 25.36 18.47
C LYS A 500 -3.60 26.25 19.16
N HIS A 501 -2.33 26.08 18.82
CA HIS A 501 -1.24 26.86 19.43
C HIS A 501 -1.37 28.36 19.14
N ASP A 502 -1.91 28.74 17.99
CA ASP A 502 -2.17 30.14 17.68
C ASP A 502 -3.41 30.68 18.42
N THR A 503 -4.46 29.89 18.66
CA THR A 503 -5.57 30.30 19.55
C THR A 503 -5.16 30.45 21.02
N GLU A 504 -4.23 29.63 21.52
CA GLU A 504 -3.66 29.78 22.87
C GLU A 504 -2.81 31.05 23.01
N LYS A 505 -2.09 31.47 21.95
CA LYS A 505 -1.31 32.72 21.93
C LYS A 505 -2.16 33.99 21.85
N VAL A 506 -3.40 33.90 21.35
CA VAL A 506 -4.32 35.05 21.23
C VAL A 506 -5.04 35.36 22.55
N THR A 507 -4.82 34.55 23.60
CA THR A 507 -5.38 34.77 24.94
C THR A 507 -4.30 35.22 25.94
N ILE A 508 -3.68 36.38 25.72
CA ILE A 508 -2.89 37.12 26.74
C ILE A 508 -3.25 38.60 26.70
#